data_AF-A0A1C4Y673-F1
#
_entry.id   AF-A0A1C4Y673-F1
#
_cell.length_a   1.000
_cell.length_b   1.000
_cell.length_c   1.000
_cell.angle_alpha   90.00
_cell.angle_beta   90.00
_cell.angle_gamma   90.00
#
_symmetry.space_group_name_H-M   'P 1'
#
loop_
_entity.id
_entity.type
_entity.pdbx_description
1 polymer ?
#
loop_
_entity_poly.entity_id
_entity_poly.type
_entity_poly.pdbx_seq_one_letter_code
_entity_poly.pdbx_strand_id
1 'polypeptide(L)'
;MAGAVSSRTVGVSTEPVAAAGGETRFGPGVPVGPPAAPAWPQSGAGAGVRSRSVWRRVVSVLSTLLTVVLLVAVGLFLWQRLSPLEIEGVTVAVVEPAGTRCDVTVVVAATVRTNGNAGTIRYQWLRSGSPPGALVSERVGRGQRSVSLPLKWSFTGVGAARETATVNIVEPSVTQAGTEVRYACRRR
;
A
#
# COMPACT_ATOMS: atom_id res chain seq x y z
N MET A 1 -12.21 -47.84 30.57
CA MET A 1 -12.64 -47.83 31.98
C MET A 1 -13.31 -46.49 32.23
N ALA A 2 -14.64 -46.52 32.24
CA ALA A 2 -15.51 -45.36 32.34
C ALA A 2 -15.71 -44.94 33.79
N GLY A 3 -15.84 -43.63 34.02
CA GLY A 3 -16.08 -43.03 35.32
C GLY A 3 -17.41 -43.42 35.95
N ALA A 4 -17.44 -43.46 37.28
CA ALA A 4 -18.63 -43.63 38.07
C ALA A 4 -18.91 -42.36 38.87
N VAL A 5 -20.10 -41.85 38.58
CA VAL A 5 -20.94 -40.83 39.19
C VAL A 5 -21.01 -40.93 40.72
N SER A 6 -21.13 -39.78 41.41
CA SER A 6 -22.04 -39.71 42.56
C SER A 6 -22.71 -38.34 42.65
N SER A 7 -24.03 -38.38 42.83
CA SER A 7 -24.98 -37.28 42.69
C SER A 7 -25.64 -36.96 44.03
N ARG A 8 -25.57 -35.68 44.42
CA ARG A 8 -26.66 -34.77 44.87
C ARG A 8 -27.82 -35.25 45.78
N THR A 9 -28.01 -34.53 46.89
CA THR A 9 -29.28 -34.10 47.56
C THR A 9 -28.88 -33.12 48.69
N VAL A 10 -29.26 -31.83 48.80
CA VAL A 10 -30.52 -31.03 48.84
C VAL A 10 -31.35 -31.17 50.12
N GLY A 11 -31.56 -30.03 50.81
CA GLY A 11 -32.69 -29.70 51.71
C GLY A 11 -32.36 -29.66 53.21
N VAL A 12 -32.86 -28.77 54.09
CA VAL A 12 -33.47 -27.42 54.15
C VAL A 12 -33.89 -27.22 55.64
N SER A 13 -33.87 -25.96 56.13
CA SER A 13 -34.51 -25.44 57.38
C SER A 13 -33.98 -25.93 58.75
N THR A 14 -33.91 -25.15 59.84
CA THR A 14 -34.87 -24.15 60.36
C THR A 14 -34.18 -23.26 61.44
N GLU A 15 -34.45 -21.94 61.45
CA GLU A 15 -34.34 -21.01 62.60
C GLU A 15 -35.23 -21.45 63.80
N PRO A 16 -35.35 -20.73 64.92
CA PRO A 16 -34.39 -19.93 65.72
C PRO A 16 -34.41 -20.38 67.21
N VAL A 17 -33.40 -20.03 68.02
CA VAL A 17 -33.54 -20.09 69.50
C VAL A 17 -33.62 -18.68 70.05
N ALA A 18 -34.80 -18.42 70.60
CA ALA A 18 -35.20 -17.20 71.27
C ALA A 18 -34.40 -16.95 72.57
N ALA A 19 -34.40 -15.67 72.92
CA ALA A 19 -33.67 -15.02 73.99
C ALA A 19 -34.01 -15.51 75.41
N ALA A 20 -33.01 -15.44 76.28
CA ALA A 20 -33.15 -14.99 77.66
C ALA A 20 -32.13 -13.85 77.81
N GLY A 21 -32.48 -12.58 78.03
CA GLY A 21 -33.49 -12.10 78.96
C GLY A 21 -32.75 -11.50 80.15
N GLY A 22 -32.08 -10.36 79.92
CA GLY A 22 -31.42 -9.55 80.94
C GLY A 22 -31.92 -8.12 80.82
N GLU A 23 -33.05 -7.86 81.45
CA GLU A 23 -33.73 -6.57 81.48
C GLU A 23 -32.98 -5.59 82.40
N THR A 24 -32.43 -4.52 81.83
CA THR A 24 -32.04 -3.33 82.60
C THR A 24 -32.91 -2.16 82.16
N ARG A 25 -33.87 -1.86 83.03
CA ARG A 25 -34.78 -0.71 83.03
C ARG A 25 -34.03 0.61 82.81
N PHE A 26 -34.30 1.27 81.67
CA PHE A 26 -33.87 2.64 81.42
C PHE A 26 -34.98 3.62 81.85
N GLY A 27 -34.64 4.57 82.73
CA GLY A 27 -35.51 5.68 83.13
C GLY A 27 -35.73 6.69 82.00
N PRO A 28 -36.70 7.61 82.15
CA PRO A 28 -37.20 8.40 81.04
C PRO A 28 -36.28 9.59 80.75
N GLY A 29 -35.61 9.56 79.60
CA GLY A 29 -34.89 10.71 79.07
C GLY A 29 -33.90 10.37 77.96
N VAL A 30 -34.25 10.78 76.73
CA VAL A 30 -33.36 11.13 75.59
C VAL A 30 -32.98 9.98 74.63
N PRO A 31 -33.21 10.15 73.30
CA PRO A 31 -32.91 9.15 72.28
C PRO A 31 -31.41 9.14 71.98
N VAL A 32 -30.73 8.03 72.22
CA VAL A 32 -29.39 7.82 71.68
C VAL A 32 -29.53 7.23 70.28
N GLY A 33 -29.45 8.10 69.28
CA GLY A 33 -29.26 7.68 67.89
C GLY A 33 -28.01 6.79 67.76
N PRO A 34 -27.96 5.90 66.75
CA PRO A 34 -26.89 4.92 66.63
C PRO A 34 -25.50 5.58 66.63
N PRO A 35 -24.48 4.91 67.21
CA PRO A 35 -23.13 5.45 67.31
C PRO A 35 -22.58 5.81 65.92
N ALA A 36 -21.87 6.94 65.84
CA ALA A 36 -21.23 7.38 64.61
C ALA A 36 -20.28 6.29 64.09
N ALA A 37 -20.45 5.90 62.83
CA ALA A 37 -19.61 4.92 62.17
C ALA A 37 -18.13 5.39 62.19
N PRO A 38 -17.16 4.48 62.38
CA PRO A 38 -15.75 4.83 62.33
C PRO A 38 -15.42 5.44 60.97
N ALA A 39 -14.75 6.59 60.99
CA ALA A 39 -14.28 7.28 59.81
C ALA A 39 -13.15 6.48 59.16
N TRP A 40 -13.51 5.50 58.33
CA TRP A 40 -12.57 4.89 57.41
C TRP A 40 -11.92 6.01 56.57
N PRO A 41 -10.60 6.03 56.40
CA PRO A 41 -9.97 6.94 55.46
C PRO A 41 -10.57 6.66 54.09
N GLN A 42 -11.44 7.57 53.66
CA GLN A 42 -12.02 7.54 52.34
C GLN A 42 -10.85 7.68 51.39
N SER A 43 -10.59 6.67 50.57
CA SER A 43 -9.69 6.75 49.42
C SER A 43 -10.28 7.78 48.45
N GLY A 44 -10.08 9.05 48.75
CA GLY A 44 -10.81 10.16 48.12
C GLY A 44 -10.39 11.55 48.60
N ALA A 45 -9.75 11.68 49.76
CA ALA A 45 -9.20 12.96 50.23
C ALA A 45 -7.76 13.17 49.76
N GLY A 46 -7.57 13.15 48.44
CA GLY A 46 -6.36 13.62 47.77
C GLY A 46 -6.76 14.72 46.80
N ALA A 47 -6.91 15.94 47.30
CA ALA A 47 -7.11 17.14 46.52
C ALA A 47 -5.83 17.47 45.72
N GLY A 48 -5.59 16.70 44.66
CA GLY A 48 -4.72 17.08 43.55
C GLY A 48 -5.60 17.61 42.42
N VAL A 49 -5.57 18.92 42.23
CA VAL A 49 -6.33 19.68 41.22
C VAL A 49 -6.24 19.01 39.83
N ARG A 50 -7.38 18.48 39.37
CA ARG A 50 -7.99 18.41 38.02
C ARG A 50 -7.18 18.60 36.71
N SER A 51 -5.86 18.48 36.65
CA SER A 51 -5.12 18.62 35.36
C SER A 51 -5.09 17.33 34.53
N ARG A 52 -5.40 16.18 35.14
CA ARG A 52 -5.34 14.86 34.48
C ARG A 52 -6.33 14.67 33.33
N SER A 53 -7.33 15.53 33.15
CA SER A 53 -8.29 15.41 32.03
C SER A 53 -7.83 16.18 30.78
N VAL A 54 -7.23 17.36 30.95
CA VAL A 54 -6.71 18.15 29.83
C VAL A 54 -5.48 17.47 29.24
N TRP A 55 -4.57 16.97 30.08
CA TRP A 55 -3.43 16.19 29.60
C TRP A 55 -3.87 14.88 28.93
N ARG A 56 -4.86 14.16 29.49
CA ARG A 56 -5.44 12.98 28.81
C ARG A 56 -6.11 13.32 27.49
N ARG A 57 -6.79 14.47 27.38
CA ARG A 57 -7.35 14.94 26.11
C ARG A 57 -6.26 15.30 25.12
N VAL A 58 -5.22 16.01 25.54
CA VAL A 58 -4.08 16.36 24.67
C VAL A 58 -3.38 15.09 24.18
N VAL A 59 -3.09 14.14 25.08
CA VAL A 59 -2.49 12.84 24.71
C VAL A 59 -3.41 12.05 23.79
N SER A 60 -4.71 12.04 24.05
CA SER A 60 -5.69 11.38 23.17
C SER A 60 -5.72 12.02 21.79
N VAL A 61 -5.77 13.36 21.70
CA VAL A 61 -5.73 14.11 20.44
C VAL A 61 -4.43 13.83 19.69
N LEU A 62 -3.28 13.87 20.38
CA LEU A 62 -1.99 13.57 19.78
C LEU A 62 -1.93 12.13 19.27
N SER A 63 -2.45 11.18 20.05
CA SER A 63 -2.54 9.77 19.68
C SER A 63 -3.45 9.58 18.46
N THR A 64 -4.61 10.24 18.42
CA THR A 64 -5.52 10.18 17.26
C THR A 64 -4.90 10.82 16.03
N LEU A 65 -4.13 11.90 16.19
CA LEU A 65 -3.47 12.57 15.08
C LEU A 65 -2.35 11.68 14.54
N LEU A 66 -1.57 11.03 15.42
CA LEU A 66 -0.52 10.10 15.04
C LEU A 66 -1.08 8.85 14.34
N THR A 67 -2.20 8.29 14.81
CA THR A 67 -2.84 7.18 14.11
C THR A 67 -3.38 7.59 12.75
N VAL A 68 -3.99 8.77 12.63
CA VAL A 68 -4.43 9.31 11.32
C VAL A 68 -3.24 9.48 10.38
N VAL A 69 -2.12 10.07 10.83
CA VAL A 69 -0.91 10.22 10.03
C VAL A 69 -0.36 8.87 9.58
N LEU A 70 -0.31 7.88 10.47
CA LEU A 70 0.15 6.53 10.13
C LEU A 70 -0.76 5.88 9.08
N LEU A 71 -2.08 5.99 9.24
CA LEU A 71 -3.05 5.47 8.26
C LEU A 71 -2.89 6.13 6.89
N VAL A 72 -2.71 7.46 6.85
CA VAL A 72 -2.46 8.19 5.60
C VAL A 72 -1.14 7.74 4.96
N ALA A 73 -0.07 7.61 5.75
CA ALA A 73 1.23 7.17 5.25
C ALA A 73 1.17 5.74 4.68
N VAL A 74 0.52 4.81 5.37
CA VAL A 74 0.30 3.43 4.89
C VAL A 74 -0.58 3.44 3.64
N GLY A 75 -1.66 4.22 3.63
CA GLY A 75 -2.53 4.38 2.47
C GLY A 75 -1.78 4.88 1.23
N LEU A 76 -0.96 5.93 1.38
CA LEU A 76 -0.11 6.45 0.32
C LEU A 76 0.95 5.42 -0.13
N PHE A 77 1.58 4.73 0.81
CA PHE A 77 2.58 3.71 0.50
C PHE A 77 1.97 2.56 -0.30
N LEU A 78 0.80 2.06 0.12
CA LEU A 78 0.06 1.04 -0.61
C LEU A 78 -0.36 1.53 -1.99
N TRP A 79 -0.90 2.75 -2.09
CA TRP A 79 -1.25 3.34 -3.38
C TRP A 79 -0.05 3.36 -4.33
N GLN A 80 1.09 3.91 -3.92
CA GLN A 80 2.32 3.91 -4.72
C GLN A 80 2.81 2.48 -5.04
N ARG A 81 2.49 1.49 -4.21
CA ARG A 81 2.81 0.08 -4.45
C ARG A 81 1.97 -0.54 -5.56
N LEU A 82 0.70 -0.13 -5.66
CA LEU A 82 -0.33 -0.70 -6.52
C LEU A 82 -0.63 0.15 -7.77
N SER A 83 -0.06 1.35 -7.90
CA SER A 83 -0.21 2.19 -9.09
C SER A 83 0.23 1.46 -10.36
N PRO A 84 -0.55 1.53 -11.45
CA PRO A 84 -0.20 0.90 -12.71
C PRO A 84 0.99 1.60 -13.40
N LEU A 85 1.62 0.86 -14.33
CA LEU A 85 2.59 1.41 -15.25
C LEU A 85 1.95 2.48 -16.13
N GLU A 86 2.64 3.61 -16.26
CA GLU A 86 2.23 4.72 -17.12
C GLU A 86 3.40 5.16 -18.00
N ILE A 87 3.09 5.54 -19.24
CA ILE A 87 4.06 6.06 -20.20
C ILE A 87 4.03 7.58 -20.15
N GLU A 88 5.16 8.19 -19.79
CA GLU A 88 5.34 9.64 -19.77
C GLU A 88 5.76 10.20 -21.14
N GLY A 89 6.43 9.39 -21.95
CA GLY A 89 6.87 9.82 -23.26
C GLY A 89 7.61 8.72 -24.02
N VAL A 90 7.65 8.87 -25.35
CA VAL A 90 8.33 7.93 -26.24
C VAL A 90 9.18 8.74 -27.21
N THR A 91 10.44 8.37 -27.32
CA THR A 91 11.37 8.96 -28.30
C THR A 91 12.01 7.84 -29.10
N VAL A 92 12.21 8.06 -30.40
CA VAL A 92 12.78 7.05 -31.29
C VAL A 92 14.01 7.62 -31.95
N ALA A 93 15.11 6.87 -31.88
CA ALA A 93 16.39 7.27 -32.46
C ALA A 93 17.10 6.08 -33.11
N VAL A 94 17.91 6.39 -34.12
CA VAL A 94 18.85 5.44 -34.71
C VAL A 94 20.07 5.37 -33.79
N VAL A 95 20.30 4.22 -33.17
CA VAL A 95 21.39 4.02 -32.20
C VAL A 95 22.66 3.59 -32.91
N GLU A 96 22.53 2.66 -33.85
CA GLU A 96 23.62 2.21 -34.71
C GLU A 96 23.30 2.49 -36.19
N PRO A 97 23.80 3.61 -36.77
CA PRO A 97 23.53 3.96 -38.16
C PRO A 97 24.33 3.11 -39.16
N ALA A 98 23.83 3.01 -40.38
CA ALA A 98 24.42 2.21 -41.47
C ALA A 98 25.85 2.63 -41.86
N GLY A 99 26.18 3.92 -41.72
CA GLY A 99 27.44 4.47 -42.20
C GLY A 99 27.57 4.37 -43.74
N THR A 100 28.76 4.01 -44.22
CA THR A 100 29.07 3.90 -45.66
C THR A 100 29.24 2.46 -46.15
N ARG A 101 28.98 1.48 -45.28
CA ARG A 101 29.14 0.05 -45.59
C ARG A 101 27.87 -0.48 -46.25
N CYS A 102 28.05 -1.46 -47.13
CA CYS A 102 26.95 -2.25 -47.68
C CYS A 102 26.58 -3.37 -46.70
N ASP A 103 25.36 -3.88 -46.84
CA ASP A 103 24.90 -5.10 -46.15
C ASP A 103 25.00 -4.99 -44.62
N VAL A 104 24.41 -3.92 -44.09
CA VAL A 104 24.49 -3.55 -42.67
C VAL A 104 23.17 -3.74 -41.95
N THR A 105 23.26 -4.07 -40.67
CA THR A 105 22.10 -4.03 -39.77
C THR A 105 22.13 -2.73 -38.99
N VAL A 106 21.12 -1.90 -39.20
CA VAL A 106 20.86 -0.71 -38.42
C VAL A 106 20.06 -1.10 -37.19
N VAL A 107 20.36 -0.46 -36.06
CA VAL A 107 19.55 -0.59 -34.85
C VAL A 107 18.86 0.72 -34.57
N VAL A 108 17.54 0.65 -34.51
CA VAL A 108 16.68 1.75 -34.05
C VAL A 108 16.19 1.37 -32.67
N ALA A 109 16.18 2.31 -31.72
CA ALA A 109 15.60 2.07 -30.41
C ALA A 109 14.56 3.13 -30.10
N ALA A 110 13.42 2.68 -29.57
CA ALA A 110 12.49 3.55 -28.89
C ALA A 110 12.86 3.59 -27.41
N THR A 111 13.12 4.78 -26.88
CA THR A 111 13.27 5.02 -25.45
C THR A 111 11.92 5.45 -24.89
N VAL A 112 11.31 4.56 -24.11
CA VAL A 112 10.04 4.80 -23.41
C VAL A 112 10.34 5.28 -22.01
N ARG A 113 9.85 6.47 -21.67
CA ARG A 113 9.87 7.02 -20.32
C ARG A 113 8.63 6.61 -19.56
N THR A 114 8.79 6.18 -18.32
CA THR A 114 7.71 5.66 -17.48
C THR A 114 7.76 6.25 -16.07
N ASN A 115 6.63 6.17 -15.37
CA ASN A 115 6.49 6.62 -13.97
C ASN A 115 7.30 5.76 -12.95
N GLY A 116 7.97 4.71 -13.39
CA GLY A 116 8.74 3.79 -12.54
C GLY A 116 7.93 2.70 -11.84
N ASN A 117 6.62 2.59 -12.12
CA ASN A 117 5.83 1.47 -11.64
C ASN A 117 6.11 0.20 -12.46
N ALA A 118 5.85 -0.97 -11.87
CA ALA A 118 5.99 -2.23 -12.58
C ALA A 118 4.81 -2.45 -13.51
N GLY A 119 5.03 -3.12 -14.63
CA GLY A 119 3.95 -3.47 -15.56
C GLY A 119 4.47 -4.15 -16.81
N THR A 120 3.63 -4.18 -17.84
CA THR A 120 3.97 -4.73 -19.15
C THR A 120 3.68 -3.70 -20.22
N ILE A 121 4.60 -3.53 -21.16
CA ILE A 121 4.43 -2.74 -22.36
C ILE A 121 4.17 -3.71 -23.51
N ARG A 122 3.02 -3.58 -24.18
CA ARG A 122 2.78 -4.31 -25.43
C ARG A 122 2.98 -3.37 -26.59
N TYR A 123 3.82 -3.77 -27.54
CA TYR A 123 4.18 -2.91 -28.65
C TYR A 123 4.48 -3.71 -29.91
N GLN A 124 4.46 -3.04 -31.04
CA GLN A 124 4.88 -3.57 -32.32
C GLN A 124 5.66 -2.52 -33.10
N TRP A 125 6.57 -2.97 -33.94
CA TRP A 125 7.28 -2.11 -34.88
C TRP A 125 6.59 -2.13 -36.24
N LEU A 126 6.39 -0.94 -36.80
CA LEU A 126 5.93 -0.72 -38.16
C LEU A 126 7.11 -0.19 -38.96
N ARG A 127 7.35 -0.79 -40.12
CA ARG A 127 8.39 -0.39 -41.06
C ARG A 127 7.73 0.00 -42.36
N SER A 128 8.25 1.01 -43.04
CA SER A 128 7.84 1.33 -44.41
C SER A 128 7.97 0.11 -45.32
N GLY A 129 7.00 -0.10 -46.21
CA GLY A 129 7.05 -1.17 -47.22
C GLY A 129 6.99 -2.61 -46.67
N SER A 130 6.79 -2.80 -45.37
CA SER A 130 6.67 -4.12 -44.74
C SER A 130 5.34 -4.27 -43.99
N PRO A 131 4.81 -5.49 -43.86
CA PRO A 131 3.74 -5.78 -42.93
C PRO A 131 4.14 -5.38 -41.49
N PRO A 132 3.16 -5.04 -40.63
CA PRO A 132 3.43 -4.79 -39.21
C PRO A 132 4.16 -5.97 -38.56
N GLY A 133 5.11 -5.66 -37.69
CA GLY A 133 5.80 -6.66 -36.89
C GLY A 133 4.86 -7.36 -35.90
N ALA A 134 5.34 -8.45 -35.31
CA ALA A 134 4.62 -9.13 -34.25
C ALA A 134 4.46 -8.23 -33.02
N LEU A 135 3.37 -8.45 -32.29
CA LEU A 135 3.15 -7.79 -31.01
C LEU A 135 4.05 -8.44 -29.94
N VAL A 136 4.93 -7.64 -29.36
CA VAL A 136 5.89 -8.04 -28.34
C VAL A 136 5.42 -7.51 -26.98
N SER A 137 5.66 -8.29 -25.92
CA SER A 137 5.35 -7.91 -24.55
C SER A 137 6.64 -7.76 -23.76
N GLU A 138 6.98 -6.54 -23.36
CA GLU A 138 8.16 -6.22 -22.57
C GLU A 138 7.76 -6.01 -21.10
N ARG A 139 8.45 -6.67 -20.18
CA ARG A 139 8.18 -6.53 -18.74
C ARG A 139 9.03 -5.40 -18.16
N VAL A 140 8.36 -4.45 -17.54
CA VAL A 140 9.01 -3.32 -16.87
C VAL A 140 9.06 -3.59 -15.38
N GLY A 141 10.29 -3.67 -14.85
CA GLY A 141 10.52 -3.82 -13.42
C GLY A 141 10.22 -2.54 -12.65
N ARG A 142 9.91 -2.67 -11.37
CA ARG A 142 9.72 -1.53 -10.47
C ARG A 142 11.00 -0.68 -10.41
N GLY A 143 10.87 0.64 -10.47
CA GLY A 143 11.96 1.61 -10.46
C GLY A 143 12.56 1.90 -11.83
N GLN A 144 12.22 1.15 -12.87
CA GLN A 144 12.66 1.43 -14.24
C GLN A 144 11.85 2.58 -14.81
N ARG A 145 12.49 3.74 -15.01
CA ARG A 145 11.90 4.95 -15.62
C ARG A 145 12.21 5.11 -17.10
N SER A 146 13.05 4.24 -17.65
CA SER A 146 13.46 4.27 -19.05
C SER A 146 13.65 2.86 -19.55
N VAL A 147 12.93 2.50 -20.61
CA VAL A 147 12.94 1.18 -21.23
C VAL A 147 13.30 1.35 -22.69
N SER A 148 14.28 0.58 -23.17
CA SER A 148 14.71 0.60 -24.56
C SER A 148 14.06 -0.55 -25.31
N LEU A 149 13.32 -0.23 -26.38
CA LEU A 149 12.69 -1.20 -27.26
C LEU A 149 13.47 -1.21 -28.58
N PRO A 150 14.34 -2.21 -28.83
CA PRO A 150 15.17 -2.22 -30.03
C PRO A 150 14.43 -2.81 -31.25
N LEU A 151 14.79 -2.31 -32.42
CA LEU A 151 14.47 -2.84 -33.74
C LEU A 151 15.77 -3.03 -34.50
N LYS A 152 16.07 -4.26 -34.89
CA LYS A 152 17.18 -4.61 -35.78
C LYS A 152 16.66 -4.68 -37.20
N TRP A 153 17.28 -3.93 -38.11
CA TRP A 153 16.86 -3.84 -39.50
C TRP A 153 18.05 -3.96 -40.44
N SER A 154 18.11 -5.05 -41.18
CA SER A 154 19.13 -5.29 -42.19
C SER A 154 18.78 -4.63 -43.53
N PHE A 155 19.71 -3.85 -44.06
CA PHE A 155 19.69 -3.30 -45.41
C PHE A 155 20.74 -4.00 -46.24
N THR A 156 20.38 -4.45 -47.44
CA THR A 156 21.30 -5.18 -48.33
C THR A 156 21.36 -4.54 -49.71
N GLY A 157 22.47 -4.74 -50.39
CA GLY A 157 22.70 -4.24 -51.74
C GLY A 157 23.22 -2.80 -51.81
N VAL A 158 23.55 -2.37 -53.03
CA VAL A 158 24.03 -1.02 -53.33
C VAL A 158 22.86 -0.07 -53.60
N GLY A 159 22.97 1.19 -53.18
CA GLY A 159 21.93 2.19 -53.39
C GLY A 159 21.70 3.09 -52.19
N ALA A 160 20.67 3.92 -52.27
CA ALA A 160 20.20 4.75 -51.17
C ALA A 160 18.72 4.47 -50.89
N ALA A 161 18.38 4.33 -49.61
CA ALA A 161 17.01 4.16 -49.15
C ALA A 161 16.73 5.11 -47.99
N ARG A 162 15.48 5.60 -47.93
CA ARG A 162 14.94 6.34 -46.80
C ARG A 162 13.67 5.64 -46.37
N GLU A 163 13.67 5.18 -45.14
CA GLU A 163 12.65 4.32 -44.61
C GLU A 163 12.22 4.80 -43.24
N THR A 164 10.98 4.54 -42.85
CA THR A 164 10.44 5.00 -41.57
C THR A 164 10.26 3.83 -40.63
N ALA A 165 10.78 3.96 -39.41
CA ALA A 165 10.55 3.03 -38.32
C ALA A 165 9.64 3.70 -37.28
N THR A 166 8.45 3.14 -37.08
CA THR A 166 7.47 3.63 -36.11
C THR A 166 7.20 2.56 -35.08
N VAL A 167 7.32 2.90 -33.79
CA VAL A 167 6.85 2.04 -32.71
C VAL A 167 5.38 2.37 -32.43
N ASN A 168 4.55 1.33 -32.34
CA ASN A 168 3.18 1.43 -31.89
C ASN A 168 3.03 0.67 -30.58
N ILE A 169 2.83 1.40 -29.50
CA ILE A 169 2.54 0.85 -28.18
C ILE A 169 1.02 0.76 -28.04
N VAL A 170 0.53 -0.40 -27.61
CA VAL A 170 -0.91 -0.68 -27.43
C VAL A 170 -1.32 -0.74 -25.96
N GLU A 171 -0.40 -1.12 -25.07
CA GLU A 171 -0.60 -1.13 -23.61
C GLU A 171 0.66 -0.58 -22.93
N PRO A 172 0.54 0.15 -21.80
CA PRO A 172 -0.68 0.48 -21.04
C PRO A 172 -1.54 1.60 -21.65
N SER A 173 -0.99 2.39 -22.57
CA SER A 173 -1.70 3.43 -23.33
C SER A 173 -1.30 3.37 -24.80
N VAL A 174 -2.22 3.75 -25.68
CA VAL A 174 -1.93 3.79 -27.11
C VAL A 174 -1.05 4.99 -27.40
N THR A 175 0.17 4.76 -27.89
CA THR A 175 1.13 5.84 -28.21
C THR A 175 2.01 5.41 -29.37
N GLN A 176 2.29 6.35 -30.27
CA GLN A 176 3.13 6.13 -31.43
C GLN A 176 4.25 7.16 -31.50
N ALA A 177 5.42 6.71 -31.93
CA ALA A 177 6.55 7.56 -32.23
C ALA A 177 7.39 6.90 -33.33
N GLY A 178 8.07 7.69 -34.14
CA GLY A 178 8.87 7.13 -35.23
C GLY A 178 10.04 8.02 -35.62
N THR A 179 10.92 7.46 -36.42
CA THR A 179 12.10 8.14 -36.95
C THR A 179 12.40 7.67 -38.38
N GLU A 180 13.11 8.51 -39.13
CA GLU A 180 13.59 8.17 -40.47
C GLU A 180 14.96 7.47 -40.36
N VAL A 181 15.09 6.32 -41.01
CA VAL A 181 16.32 5.58 -41.19
C VAL A 181 16.83 5.82 -42.60
N ARG A 182 18.10 6.21 -42.71
CA ARG A 182 18.77 6.44 -43.99
C ARG A 182 19.84 5.39 -44.20
N TYR A 183 19.77 4.74 -45.36
CA TYR A 183 20.78 3.83 -45.85
C TYR A 183 21.39 4.42 -47.11
N ALA A 184 22.72 4.41 -47.20
CA ALA A 184 23.44 4.82 -48.39
C ALA A 184 24.72 3.99 -48.54
N CYS A 185 24.76 3.13 -49.54
CA CYS A 185 25.96 2.45 -49.95
C CYS A 185 26.30 2.76 -51.41
N ARG A 186 27.57 3.04 -51.68
CA ARG A 186 28.12 3.19 -53.02
C ARG A 186 29.07 2.04 -53.29
N ARG A 187 28.98 1.45 -54.48
CA ARG A 187 29.97 0.47 -54.96
C ARG A 187 31.32 1.20 -55.03
N ARG A 188 32.32 0.69 -54.31
CA ARG A 188 33.71 1.17 -54.43
C ARG A 188 34.39 0.49 -55.61
#